data_AF-A0A5R9PEQ3-F1
#
_entry.id   AF-A0A5R9PEQ3-F1
#
_cell.length_a   1.000
_cell.length_b   1.000
_cell.length_c   1.000
_cell.angle_alpha   90.00
_cell.angle_beta   90.00
_cell.angle_gamma   90.00
#
_symmetry.space_group_name_H-M   'P 1'
#
loop_
_entity.id
_entity.type
_entity.pdbx_description
1 polymer ?
#
loop_
_entity_poly.entity_id
_entity_poly.type
_entity_poly.pdbx_seq_one_letter_code
_entity_poly.pdbx_strand_id
1 'polypeptide(L)'
;MKFWTRDRGERDLRAFGERFAWRMVVMFAGMALYLSVGSILDGRPTPLLAVLIALPLSYGFRLRAAADEQRRGQALEDERDAVIRAHADRAFRIAASCWYGVLALALVLDLDVGRAAVSSNGCVIPGLLLLGLIVANIAGHATVALLYRRDRT
;
A
#
# COMPACT_ATOMS: atom_id res chain seq x y z
N MET A 1 -13.13 -22.26 -20.38
CA MET A 1 -14.16 -21.57 -19.57
C MET A 1 -14.37 -22.34 -18.26
N LYS A 2 -13.72 -21.92 -17.17
CA LYS A 2 -13.99 -22.42 -15.81
C LYS A 2 -14.42 -21.22 -14.98
N PHE A 3 -15.72 -20.92 -15.01
CA PHE A 3 -16.34 -19.75 -14.37
C PHE A 3 -17.30 -20.15 -13.23
N TRP A 4 -17.10 -21.31 -12.60
CA TRP A 4 -18.09 -21.91 -11.69
C TRP A 4 -17.52 -22.63 -10.47
N THR A 5 -16.43 -22.13 -9.90
CA THR A 5 -16.06 -22.45 -8.51
C THR A 5 -15.77 -21.16 -7.76
N ARG A 6 -16.81 -20.32 -7.62
CA ARG A 6 -16.83 -19.21 -6.67
C ARG A 6 -17.04 -19.82 -5.29
N ASP A 7 -15.93 -20.07 -4.61
CA ASP A 7 -15.87 -20.80 -3.35
C ASP A 7 -16.81 -20.17 -2.29
N ARG A 8 -17.47 -20.98 -1.46
CA ARG A 8 -18.45 -20.48 -0.46
C ARG A 8 -17.85 -19.43 0.48
N GLY A 9 -16.53 -19.43 0.64
CA GLY A 9 -15.80 -18.42 1.39
C GLY A 9 -15.81 -17.02 0.78
N GLU A 10 -16.13 -16.82 -0.50
CA GLU A 10 -16.23 -15.50 -1.14
C GLU A 10 -17.56 -14.78 -0.89
N ARG A 11 -18.58 -15.48 -0.35
CA ARG A 11 -19.85 -14.87 0.03
C ARG A 11 -19.84 -14.21 1.40
N ASP A 12 -18.84 -14.49 2.22
CA ASP A 12 -18.61 -13.80 3.49
C ASP A 12 -17.87 -12.47 3.21
N LEU A 13 -18.62 -11.38 3.17
CA LEU A 13 -18.14 -10.03 2.83
C LEU A 13 -17.04 -9.53 3.77
N ARG A 14 -17.05 -10.00 5.02
CA ARG A 14 -15.99 -9.71 6.02
C ARG A 14 -14.69 -10.42 5.64
N ALA A 15 -14.77 -11.67 5.19
CA ALA A 15 -13.63 -12.42 4.71
C ALA A 15 -13.07 -11.86 3.38
N PHE A 16 -13.90 -11.22 2.55
CA PHE A 16 -13.42 -10.53 1.35
C PHE A 16 -12.55 -9.31 1.68
N GLY A 17 -13.02 -8.42 2.57
CA GLY A 17 -12.29 -7.21 2.95
C GLY A 17 -10.91 -7.52 3.55
N GLU A 18 -10.85 -8.50 4.45
CA GLU A 18 -9.61 -9.00 5.04
C GLU A 18 -8.65 -9.59 3.99
N ARG A 19 -9.12 -10.51 3.14
CA ARG A 19 -8.27 -11.15 2.11
C ARG A 19 -7.77 -10.16 1.07
N PHE A 20 -8.62 -9.22 0.66
CA PHE A 20 -8.22 -8.16 -0.26
C PHE A 20 -7.11 -7.31 0.38
N ALA A 21 -7.29 -6.88 1.62
CA ALA A 21 -6.29 -6.09 2.34
C ALA A 21 -4.95 -6.82 2.47
N TRP A 22 -4.96 -8.12 2.83
CA TRP A 22 -3.73 -8.93 2.87
C TRP A 22 -3.05 -9.09 1.51
N ARG A 23 -3.83 -9.29 0.43
CA ARG A 23 -3.28 -9.34 -0.94
C ARG A 23 -2.58 -8.03 -1.31
N MET A 24 -3.19 -6.90 -0.96
CA MET A 24 -2.58 -5.58 -1.17
C MET A 24 -1.29 -5.42 -0.35
N VAL A 25 -1.27 -5.85 0.91
CA VAL A 25 -0.05 -5.86 1.75
C VAL A 25 1.08 -6.65 1.11
N VAL A 26 0.82 -7.90 0.69
CA VAL A 26 1.84 -8.76 0.05
C VAL A 26 2.36 -8.14 -1.24
N MET A 27 1.46 -7.60 -2.06
CA MET A 27 1.82 -6.94 -3.32
C MET A 27 2.70 -5.70 -3.09
N PHE A 28 2.30 -4.81 -2.19
CA PHE A 28 3.08 -3.62 -1.85
C PHE A 28 4.42 -3.98 -1.17
N ALA A 29 4.46 -5.01 -0.33
CA ALA A 29 5.69 -5.50 0.29
C ALA A 29 6.67 -6.04 -0.76
N GLY A 30 6.20 -6.82 -1.73
CA GLY A 30 7.01 -7.26 -2.86
C GLY A 30 7.56 -6.09 -3.67
N MET A 31 6.75 -5.05 -3.88
CA MET A 31 7.16 -3.84 -4.59
C MET A 31 8.18 -3.01 -3.80
N ALA A 32 8.02 -2.89 -2.48
CA ALA A 32 8.99 -2.25 -1.60
C ALA A 32 10.32 -3.00 -1.61
N LEU A 33 10.30 -4.34 -1.53
CA LEU A 33 11.51 -5.16 -1.60
C LEU A 33 12.23 -4.97 -2.93
N TYR A 34 11.50 -5.01 -4.05
CA TYR A 34 12.06 -4.77 -5.38
C TYR A 34 12.70 -3.37 -5.50
N LEU A 35 12.04 -2.34 -4.98
CA LEU A 35 12.56 -0.97 -4.94
C LEU A 35 13.85 -0.86 -4.12
N SER A 36 13.88 -1.48 -2.94
CA SER A 36 15.07 -1.51 -2.09
C SER A 36 16.22 -2.22 -2.80
N VAL A 37 15.98 -3.39 -3.39
CA VAL A 37 17.02 -4.16 -4.10
C VAL A 37 17.50 -3.43 -5.36
N GLY A 38 16.61 -2.90 -6.20
CA GLY A 38 16.96 -2.21 -7.44
C GLY A 38 17.65 -0.85 -7.22
N SER A 39 17.31 -0.14 -6.14
CA SER A 39 17.99 1.10 -5.77
C SER A 39 19.37 0.88 -5.15
N ILE A 40 19.55 -0.24 -4.42
CA ILE A 40 20.81 -0.60 -3.77
C ILE A 40 21.81 -1.26 -4.74
N LEU A 41 21.35 -2.06 -5.72
CA LEU A 41 22.24 -2.87 -6.57
C LEU A 41 22.64 -2.22 -7.90
N ASP A 42 21.75 -1.51 -8.60
CA ASP A 42 22.01 -1.08 -9.99
C ASP A 42 21.92 0.44 -10.22
N GLY A 43 21.53 1.22 -9.21
CA GLY A 43 21.54 2.69 -9.30
C GLY A 43 20.71 3.28 -10.44
N ARG A 44 19.71 2.57 -10.98
CA ARG A 44 18.87 3.06 -12.07
C ARG A 44 17.39 2.81 -11.75
N PRO A 45 16.58 3.83 -11.40
CA PRO A 45 15.14 3.64 -11.31
C PRO A 45 14.57 3.86 -12.69
N THR A 46 14.20 2.73 -13.28
CA THR A 46 13.68 2.63 -14.63
C THR A 46 12.24 3.16 -14.66
N PRO A 47 11.79 3.86 -15.71
CA PRO A 47 10.38 4.23 -15.93
C PRO A 47 9.42 3.02 -15.86
N LEU A 48 9.94 1.82 -16.05
CA LEU A 48 9.31 0.53 -15.76
C LEU A 48 8.75 0.45 -14.32
N LEU A 49 9.41 1.09 -13.37
CA LEU A 49 9.08 1.17 -11.95
C LEU A 49 7.82 2.03 -11.70
N ALA A 50 7.69 3.17 -12.40
CA ALA A 50 6.47 3.99 -12.34
C ALA A 50 5.26 3.25 -12.93
N VAL A 51 5.46 2.50 -14.03
CA VAL A 51 4.41 1.67 -14.64
C VAL A 51 4.03 0.50 -13.74
N LEU A 52 5.02 -0.21 -13.18
CA LEU A 52 4.81 -1.33 -12.27
C LEU A 52 4.14 -0.91 -10.95
N ILE A 53 4.21 0.36 -10.55
CA ILE A 53 3.51 0.87 -9.36
C ILE A 53 2.11 1.38 -9.69
N ALA A 54 1.96 2.06 -10.83
CA ALA A 54 0.66 2.56 -11.27
C ALA A 54 -0.34 1.41 -11.54
N LEU A 55 0.13 0.30 -12.10
CA LEU A 55 -0.69 -0.88 -12.39
C LEU A 55 -1.39 -1.47 -11.14
N PRO A 56 -0.67 -1.89 -10.09
CA PRO A 56 -1.27 -2.47 -8.89
C PRO A 56 -2.12 -1.49 -8.08
N LEU A 57 -1.72 -0.21 -8.01
CA LEU A 57 -2.56 0.85 -7.44
C LEU A 57 -3.89 0.94 -8.21
N SER A 58 -3.82 1.04 -9.55
CA SER A 58 -5.01 1.14 -10.39
C SER A 58 -5.91 -0.10 -10.30
N TYR A 59 -5.33 -1.29 -10.21
CA TYR A 59 -6.06 -2.55 -10.10
C TYR A 59 -6.77 -2.65 -8.75
N GLY A 60 -6.09 -2.32 -7.65
CA GLY A 60 -6.67 -2.29 -6.31
C GLY A 60 -7.84 -1.30 -6.20
N PHE A 61 -7.71 -0.10 -6.77
CA PHE A 61 -8.81 0.87 -6.81
C PHE A 61 -10.00 0.38 -7.63
N ARG A 62 -9.79 -0.24 -8.79
CA ARG A 62 -10.87 -0.79 -9.63
C ARG A 62 -11.62 -1.93 -8.95
N LEU A 63 -10.90 -2.84 -8.29
CA LEU A 63 -11.51 -3.94 -7.53
C LEU A 63 -12.33 -3.42 -6.35
N ARG A 64 -11.83 -2.41 -5.66
CA ARG A 64 -12.55 -1.81 -4.53
C ARG A 64 -13.77 -1.04 -5.00
N ALA A 65 -13.67 -0.28 -6.09
CA ALA A 65 -14.81 0.41 -6.69
C ALA A 65 -15.90 -0.58 -7.11
N ALA A 66 -15.53 -1.68 -7.78
CA ALA A 66 -16.49 -2.72 -8.17
C ALA A 66 -17.16 -3.41 -6.97
N ALA A 67 -16.44 -3.59 -5.86
CA ALA A 67 -16.99 -4.14 -4.63
C ALA A 67 -17.91 -3.14 -3.89
N ASP A 68 -17.56 -1.86 -3.85
CA ASP A 68 -18.37 -0.80 -3.26
C ASP A 68 -19.67 -0.60 -4.07
N GLU A 69 -19.61 -0.71 -5.40
CA GLU A 69 -20.77 -0.58 -6.28
C GLU A 69 -21.75 -1.75 -6.15
N GLN A 70 -21.25 -2.96 -5.87
CA GLN A 70 -22.07 -4.13 -5.52
C GLN A 70 -22.76 -4.04 -4.15
N ARG A 71 -22.34 -3.11 -3.28
CA ARG A 71 -22.78 -3.01 -1.87
C ARG A 71 -23.81 -1.90 -1.60
N ARG A 72 -24.16 -1.08 -2.59
CA ARG A 72 -25.11 0.04 -2.41
C ARG A 72 -26.42 -0.44 -1.76
N GLY A 73 -26.68 0.01 -0.52
CA GLY A 73 -27.94 -0.21 0.20
C GLY A 73 -27.86 -0.80 1.61
N GLN A 74 -26.66 -1.01 2.19
CA GLN A 74 -26.50 -1.58 3.54
C GLN A 74 -25.89 -0.59 4.54
N ALA A 75 -26.72 0.30 5.08
CA ALA A 75 -26.30 1.43 5.92
C ALA A 75 -25.40 1.04 7.12
N LEU A 76 -25.69 -0.07 7.81
CA LEU A 76 -24.90 -0.51 8.97
C LEU A 76 -23.51 -1.06 8.60
N GLU A 77 -23.36 -1.66 7.41
CA GLU A 77 -22.06 -2.12 6.91
C GLU A 77 -21.22 -0.92 6.43
N ASP A 78 -21.86 0.09 5.86
CA ASP A 78 -21.23 1.32 5.38
C ASP A 78 -20.61 2.14 6.54
N GLU A 79 -21.33 2.30 7.67
CA GLU A 79 -20.81 3.01 8.85
C GLU A 79 -19.58 2.32 9.44
N ARG A 80 -19.61 0.98 9.54
CA ARG A 80 -18.48 0.21 10.06
C ARG A 80 -17.28 0.27 9.12
N ASP A 81 -17.50 0.09 7.82
CA ASP A 81 -16.44 0.20 6.82
C ASP A 81 -15.85 1.62 6.79
N ALA A 82 -16.63 2.67 7.05
CA ALA A 82 -16.14 4.03 7.20
C ALA A 82 -15.19 4.18 8.40
N VAL A 83 -15.52 3.59 9.55
CA VAL A 83 -14.64 3.59 10.73
C VAL A 83 -13.33 2.85 10.44
N ILE A 84 -13.38 1.67 9.80
CA ILE A 84 -12.18 0.91 9.44
C ILE A 84 -11.32 1.70 8.44
N ARG A 85 -11.94 2.35 7.45
CA ARG A 85 -11.25 3.24 6.49
C ARG A 85 -10.59 4.43 7.19
N ALA A 86 -11.24 5.04 8.18
CA ALA A 86 -10.68 6.16 8.94
C ALA A 86 -9.44 5.74 9.75
N HIS A 87 -9.45 4.55 10.36
CA HIS A 87 -8.27 4.01 11.06
C HIS A 87 -7.12 3.72 10.09
N ALA A 88 -7.42 3.17 8.92
CA ALA A 88 -6.44 2.90 7.89
C ALA A 88 -5.82 4.18 7.33
N ASP A 89 -6.63 5.22 7.09
CA ASP A 89 -6.16 6.54 6.65
C ASP A 89 -5.28 7.19 7.73
N ARG A 90 -5.65 7.07 9.01
CA ARG A 90 -4.81 7.53 10.12
C ARG A 90 -3.46 6.82 10.15
N ALA A 91 -3.45 5.49 10.00
CA ALA A 91 -2.22 4.71 9.96
C ALA A 91 -1.35 5.09 8.75
N PHE A 92 -1.95 5.25 7.57
CA PHE A 92 -1.29 5.72 6.36
C PHE A 92 -0.63 7.09 6.58
N ARG A 93 -1.39 8.06 7.12
CA ARG A 93 -0.89 9.42 7.37
C ARG A 93 0.27 9.42 8.35
N ILE A 94 0.16 8.69 9.47
CA ILE A 94 1.23 8.59 10.47
C ILE A 94 2.48 7.97 9.83
N ALA A 95 2.35 6.84 9.13
CA ALA A 95 3.48 6.17 8.48
C ALA A 95 4.15 7.07 7.43
N ALA A 96 3.35 7.74 6.58
CA ALA A 96 3.85 8.70 5.61
C ALA A 96 4.56 9.88 6.27
N SER A 97 3.97 10.50 7.29
CA SER A 97 4.57 11.62 8.02
C SER A 97 5.87 11.23 8.72
N CYS A 98 5.92 10.07 9.37
CA CYS A 98 7.14 9.56 9.98
C CYS A 98 8.22 9.31 8.92
N TRP A 99 7.87 8.69 7.80
CA TRP A 99 8.81 8.43 6.70
C TRP A 99 9.39 9.72 6.14
N TYR A 100 8.55 10.68 5.77
CA TYR A 100 9.00 11.97 5.23
C TYR A 100 9.75 12.79 6.27
N GLY A 101 9.39 12.70 7.56
CA GLY A 101 10.14 13.31 8.65
C GLY A 101 11.55 12.75 8.78
N VAL A 102 11.70 11.42 8.76
CA VAL A 102 13.02 10.75 8.78
C VAL A 102 13.82 11.09 7.52
N LEU A 103 13.20 11.07 6.35
CA LEU A 103 13.85 11.43 5.09
C LEU A 103 14.32 12.89 5.11
N ALA A 104 13.48 13.82 5.57
CA ALA A 104 13.84 15.23 5.70
C ALA A 104 14.99 15.42 6.71
N LEU A 105 14.93 14.74 7.85
CA LEU A 105 16.00 14.79 8.85
C LEU A 105 17.31 14.23 8.28
N ALA A 106 17.27 13.12 7.55
CA ALA A 106 18.44 12.53 6.91
C ALA A 106 19.05 13.44 5.83
N LEU A 107 18.22 14.20 5.10
CA LEU A 107 18.68 15.19 4.13
C LEU A 107 19.26 16.46 4.77
N VAL A 108 18.72 16.88 5.92
CA VAL A 108 19.16 18.10 6.63
C VAL A 108 20.40 17.87 7.49
N LEU A 109 20.51 16.70 8.13
CA LEU A 109 21.64 16.36 9.01
C LEU A 109 22.94 16.00 8.26
N ASP A 110 22.95 16.15 6.93
CA ASP A 110 24.14 16.00 6.08
C ASP A 110 24.94 14.72 6.39
N LEU A 111 24.24 13.59 6.60
CA LEU A 111 24.87 12.29 6.78
C LEU A 111 25.65 12.01 5.49
N ASP A 112 26.98 12.02 5.55
CA ASP A 112 27.91 11.90 4.40
C ASP A 112 27.55 10.75 3.43
N VAL A 113 26.96 9.67 3.96
CA VAL A 113 26.49 8.50 3.20
C VAL A 113 25.29 8.82 2.30
N GLY A 114 24.40 9.72 2.72
CA GLY A 114 23.21 10.13 1.96
C GLY A 114 23.52 11.08 0.81
N ARG A 115 24.49 11.98 0.99
CA ARG A 115 24.84 13.02 -0.01
C ARG A 115 25.51 12.42 -1.26
N ALA A 116 26.36 11.42 -1.09
CA ALA A 116 27.01 10.72 -2.21
C ALA A 116 26.02 9.89 -3.04
N ALA A 117 25.03 9.27 -2.38
CA ALA A 117 23.98 8.50 -3.04
C ALA A 117 22.97 9.40 -3.78
N VAL A 118 22.61 10.54 -3.19
CA VAL A 118 21.65 11.49 -3.77
C VAL A 118 22.26 12.28 -4.94
N SER A 119 23.54 12.66 -4.86
CA SER A 119 24.21 13.47 -5.88
C SER A 119 24.61 12.68 -7.14
N SER A 120 24.85 11.38 -7.01
CA SER A 120 25.27 10.51 -8.13
C SER A 120 24.10 9.95 -8.96
N ASN A 121 22.87 10.02 -8.43
CA ASN A 121 21.71 9.39 -9.05
C ASN A 121 20.44 10.21 -8.78
N GLY A 122 20.01 11.01 -9.77
CA GLY A 122 18.89 11.98 -9.70
C GLY A 122 17.48 11.40 -9.49
N CYS A 123 17.44 10.20 -8.94
CA CYS A 123 16.43 9.19 -9.12
C CYS A 123 16.25 8.42 -7.80
N VAL A 124 17.24 8.53 -6.89
CA VAL A 124 17.18 8.10 -5.48
C VAL A 124 16.09 8.85 -4.71
N ILE A 125 16.00 10.18 -4.83
CA ILE A 125 14.97 10.96 -4.11
C ILE A 125 13.55 10.54 -4.55
N PRO A 126 13.20 10.52 -5.86
CA PRO A 126 11.92 9.99 -6.30
C PRO A 126 11.65 8.56 -5.81
N GLY A 127 12.67 7.69 -5.83
CA GLY A 127 12.56 6.31 -5.33
C GLY A 127 12.26 6.24 -3.83
N LEU A 128 12.91 7.05 -3.00
CA LEU A 128 12.70 7.12 -1.55
C LEU A 128 11.34 7.70 -1.18
N LEU A 129 10.87 8.71 -1.93
CA LEU A 129 9.52 9.25 -1.78
C LEU A 129 8.47 8.17 -2.08
N LEU A 130 8.69 7.44 -3.18
CA LEU A 130 7.78 6.39 -3.63
C LEU A 130 7.78 5.17 -2.69
N LEU A 131 8.95 4.80 -2.17
CA LEU A 131 9.08 3.77 -1.15
C LEU A 131 8.31 4.14 0.12
N GLY A 132 8.41 5.41 0.55
CA GLY A 132 7.63 5.92 1.68
C GLY A 132 6.13 5.80 1.47
N LEU A 133 5.65 6.14 0.27
CA LEU A 133 4.26 5.98 -0.09
C LEU A 133 3.81 4.51 -0.08
N ILE A 134 4.66 3.60 -0.55
CA ILE A 134 4.38 2.15 -0.53
C ILE A 134 4.31 1.64 0.91
N VAL A 135 5.26 2.01 1.76
CA VAL A 135 5.27 1.64 3.19
C VAL A 135 4.02 2.17 3.89
N ALA A 136 3.63 3.41 3.62
CA ALA A 136 2.40 3.97 4.17
C ALA A 136 1.15 3.21 3.71
N ASN A 137 1.09 2.80 2.43
CA ASN A 137 0.01 1.95 1.92
C ASN A 137 -0.02 0.57 2.59
N ILE A 138 1.14 -0.05 2.83
CA ILE A 138 1.23 -1.30 3.59
C ILE A 138 0.63 -1.12 4.98
N ALA A 139 1.02 -0.06 5.69
CA ALA A 139 0.49 0.23 7.02
C ALA A 139 -1.04 0.38 7.00
N GLY A 140 -1.58 1.19 6.08
CA GLY A 140 -3.02 1.37 5.93
C GLY A 140 -3.76 0.05 5.65
N HIS A 141 -3.29 -0.74 4.68
CA HIS A 141 -3.91 -2.03 4.34
C HIS A 141 -3.74 -3.09 5.44
N ALA A 142 -2.62 -3.12 6.15
CA ALA A 142 -2.42 -4.01 7.29
C ALA A 142 -3.40 -3.67 8.43
N THR A 143 -3.61 -2.38 8.70
CA THR A 143 -4.63 -1.94 9.67
C THR A 143 -6.02 -2.40 9.27
N VAL A 144 -6.41 -2.26 8.00
CA VAL A 144 -7.69 -2.79 7.48
C VAL A 144 -7.80 -4.30 7.72
N ALA A 145 -6.77 -5.06 7.35
CA ALA A 145 -6.77 -6.51 7.48
C ALA A 145 -6.91 -6.96 8.94
N LEU A 146 -6.17 -6.33 9.85
CA LEU A 146 -6.19 -6.63 11.28
C LEU A 146 -7.53 -6.28 11.94
N LEU A 147 -8.14 -5.14 11.57
CA LEU A 147 -9.44 -4.74 12.11
C LEU A 147 -10.56 -5.67 11.63
N TYR A 148 -10.57 -6.06 10.35
CA TYR A 148 -11.53 -7.06 9.88
C TYR A 148 -11.35 -8.42 10.58
N ARG A 149 -10.09 -8.83 10.84
CA ARG A 149 -9.81 -10.07 11.57
C ARG A 149 -10.31 -10.01 13.02
N ARG A 150 -10.06 -8.89 13.70
CA ARG A 150 -10.49 -8.66 15.10
C ARG A 150 -12.00 -8.65 15.23
N ASP A 151 -12.72 -8.07 14.28
CA ASP A 151 -14.19 -8.05 14.33
C ASP A 151 -14.83 -9.40 13.97
N ARG A 152 -14.04 -10.38 13.51
CA ARG A 152 -14.51 -11.72 13.17
C ARG A 152 -14.33 -12.72 14.32
N THR A 153 -13.36 -12.46 15.20
CA THR A 153 -13.12 -13.20 16.45
C THR A 153 -14.03 -12.69 17.56
#